data_AF-A0A920LB57-F1
#
_entry.id   AF-A0A920LB57-F1
#
_cell.length_a   1.000
_cell.length_b   1.000
_cell.length_c   1.000
_cell.angle_alpha   90.00
_cell.angle_beta   90.00
_cell.angle_gamma   90.00
#
_symmetry.space_group_name_H-M   'P 1'
#
loop_
_entity.id
_entity.type
_entity.pdbx_description
1 polymer ?
#
loop_
_entity_poly.entity_id
_entity_poly.type
_entity_poly.pdbx_seq_one_letter_code
_entity_poly.pdbx_strand_id
1 'polypeptide(L)'
;MVYEEKKDIFQSFLDDIKSLSLKNHRILVGVSGGQDSSVLLHLCSMLPKKFHVFGLYVNHNLRNSAAIAEEKFVINKSKIYDIPIYIFRIASCKAKQSKHRNACKKNKILSV
;
A
#
# COMPACT_ATOMS: atom_id res chain seq x y z
N MET A 1 -42.31 5.80 0.98
CA MET A 1 -41.40 6.23 2.07
C MET A 1 -40.77 4.94 2.60
N VAL A 2 -39.52 4.60 2.28
CA VAL A 2 -38.28 5.28 2.65
C VAL A 2 -37.27 5.05 1.50
N TYR A 3 -36.81 6.11 0.83
CA TYR A 3 -35.58 6.05 0.05
C TYR A 3 -34.47 6.48 1.01
N GLU A 4 -33.78 5.50 1.57
CA GLU A 4 -32.62 5.72 2.40
C GLU A 4 -31.51 6.22 1.47
N GLU A 5 -31.13 7.50 1.58
CA GLU A 5 -30.05 8.09 0.82
C GLU A 5 -28.76 7.33 1.11
N LYS A 6 -28.37 6.42 0.21
CA LYS A 6 -27.05 5.80 0.25
C LYS A 6 -26.02 6.91 0.07
N LYS A 7 -25.37 7.34 1.16
CA LYS A 7 -24.16 8.15 1.08
C LYS A 7 -23.21 7.49 0.09
N ASP A 8 -22.70 8.27 -0.86
CA ASP A 8 -21.60 7.86 -1.71
C ASP A 8 -20.45 7.35 -0.82
N ILE A 9 -19.94 6.15 -1.10
CA ILE A 9 -18.86 5.51 -0.34
C ILE A 9 -17.65 6.45 -0.23
N PHE A 10 -17.40 7.23 -1.28
CA PHE A 10 -16.34 8.22 -1.30
C PHE A 10 -16.61 9.36 -0.32
N GLN A 11 -17.86 9.81 -0.19
CA GLN A 11 -18.21 10.87 0.75
C GLN A 11 -18.06 10.41 2.20
N SER A 12 -18.47 9.19 2.53
CA SER A 12 -18.25 8.61 3.87
C SER A 12 -16.76 8.54 4.20
N PHE A 13 -15.96 8.00 3.27
CA PHE A 13 -14.51 7.94 3.41
C PHE A 13 -13.87 9.33 3.58
N LEU A 14 -14.32 10.32 2.81
CA LEU A 14 -13.78 11.68 2.89
C LEU A 14 -14.12 12.35 4.22
N ASP A 15 -15.31 12.11 4.76
CA ASP A 15 -15.71 12.60 6.08
C ASP A 15 -14.80 11.99 7.17
N ASP A 16 -14.54 10.68 7.10
CA ASP A 16 -13.64 9.98 8.02
C ASP A 16 -12.21 10.55 7.93
N ILE A 17 -11.64 10.70 6.73
CA ILE A 17 -10.30 11.27 6.53
C ILE A 17 -10.21 12.72 7.05
N LYS A 18 -11.27 13.52 6.90
CA LYS A 18 -11.31 14.90 7.43
C LYS A 18 -11.33 14.91 8.96
N SER A 19 -12.04 13.96 9.58
CA SER A 19 -12.12 13.84 11.05
C SER A 19 -10.75 13.57 11.69
N LEU A 20 -9.86 12.87 10.98
CA LEU A 20 -8.51 12.55 11.43
C LEU A 20 -7.54 13.76 11.45
N SER A 21 -7.98 14.95 11.02
CA SER A 21 -7.19 16.20 11.07
C SER A 21 -5.81 16.10 10.42
N LEU A 22 -5.72 15.44 9.27
CA LEU A 22 -4.46 15.18 8.55
C LEU A 22 -3.91 16.40 7.77
N LYS A 23 -4.27 17.64 8.18
CA LYS A 23 -4.06 18.86 7.37
C LYS A 23 -2.61 19.16 6.95
N ASN A 24 -1.60 18.56 7.60
CA ASN A 24 -0.19 18.69 7.24
C ASN A 24 0.56 17.34 7.28
N HIS A 25 -0.17 16.22 7.20
CA HIS A 25 0.42 14.89 7.32
C HIS A 25 0.58 14.23 5.95
N ARG A 26 1.63 13.41 5.84
CA ARG A 26 1.81 12.49 4.72
C ARG A 26 1.12 11.17 5.09
N ILE A 27 0.32 10.64 4.19
CA ILE A 27 -0.45 9.42 4.36
C ILE A 27 0.32 8.29 3.68
N LEU A 28 0.67 7.25 4.43
CA LEU A 28 1.25 6.02 3.89
C LEU A 28 0.22 4.90 3.96
N VAL A 29 -0.20 4.40 2.81
CA VAL A 29 -1.22 3.35 2.68
C VAL A 29 -0.54 2.00 2.49
N GLY A 30 -0.81 1.06 3.39
CA GLY A 30 -0.39 -0.32 3.23
C GLY A 30 -1.21 -1.02 2.14
N VAL A 31 -0.55 -1.43 1.06
CA VAL A 31 -1.16 -2.18 -0.04
C VAL A 31 -0.74 -3.64 0.11
N SER A 32 -1.69 -4.57 0.18
CA SER A 32 -1.41 -6.01 0.25
C SER A 32 -1.60 -6.72 -1.09
N GLY A 33 -2.25 -6.06 -2.05
CA GLY A 33 -2.70 -6.66 -3.31
C GLY A 33 -4.12 -7.24 -3.23
N GLY A 34 -4.72 -7.30 -2.03
CA GLY A 34 -6.12 -7.68 -1.84
C GLY A 34 -7.10 -6.58 -2.26
N GLN A 35 -8.38 -6.96 -2.37
CA GLN A 35 -9.45 -6.06 -2.81
C GLN A 35 -9.58 -4.83 -1.89
N ASP A 36 -9.55 -5.02 -0.56
CA ASP A 36 -9.81 -3.95 0.40
C ASP A 36 -8.71 -2.87 0.30
N SER A 37 -7.46 -3.30 0.27
CA SER A 37 -6.31 -2.40 0.11
C SER A 37 -6.29 -1.71 -1.25
N SER A 38 -6.82 -2.36 -2.29
CA SER A 38 -6.91 -1.79 -3.65
C SER A 38 -8.01 -0.73 -3.73
N VAL A 39 -9.16 -0.98 -3.09
CA VAL A 39 -10.25 0.00 -2.98
C VAL A 39 -9.80 1.19 -2.15
N LEU A 40 -9.11 0.95 -1.02
CA LEU A 40 -8.55 2.03 -0.20
C LEU A 40 -7.58 2.90 -1.00
N LEU A 41 -6.64 2.29 -1.74
CA LEU A 41 -5.70 3.03 -2.59
C LEU A 41 -6.43 3.86 -3.65
N HIS A 42 -7.50 3.32 -4.24
CA HIS A 42 -8.33 4.03 -5.20
C HIS A 42 -9.08 5.22 -4.57
N LEU A 43 -9.68 5.04 -3.39
CA LEU A 43 -10.32 6.14 -2.67
C LEU A 43 -9.31 7.22 -2.28
N CYS A 44 -8.11 6.81 -1.87
CA CYS A 44 -7.02 7.75 -1.59
C CYS A 44 -6.56 8.51 -2.83
N SER A 45 -6.62 7.94 -4.04
CA SER A 45 -6.25 8.64 -5.28
C SER A 45 -7.23 9.73 -5.66
N MET A 46 -8.46 9.66 -5.15
CA MET A 46 -9.49 10.67 -5.36
C MET A 46 -9.42 11.80 -4.32
N LEU A 47 -8.52 11.72 -3.32
CA LEU A 47 -8.38 12.76 -2.32
C LEU A 47 -7.88 14.09 -2.94
N PRO A 48 -8.30 15.24 -2.39
CA PRO A 48 -7.80 16.54 -2.83
C PRO A 48 -6.26 16.61 -2.73
N LYS A 49 -5.61 17.29 -3.69
CA LYS A 49 -4.13 17.42 -3.79
C LYS A 49 -3.39 17.93 -2.55
N LYS A 50 -4.10 18.50 -1.57
CA LYS A 50 -3.54 18.88 -0.26
C LYS A 50 -3.10 17.67 0.58
N PHE A 51 -3.63 16.48 0.28
CA PHE A 51 -3.20 15.25 0.92
C PHE A 51 -2.05 14.64 0.13
N HIS A 52 -0.94 14.38 0.80
CA HIS A 52 0.21 13.70 0.20
C HIS A 52 0.11 12.21 0.49
N VAL A 53 -0.34 11.43 -0.48
CA VAL A 53 -0.54 9.98 -0.35
C VAL A 53 0.63 9.22 -0.97
N PHE A 54 1.09 8.19 -0.27
CA PHE A 54 2.10 7.24 -0.71
C PHE A 54 1.60 5.82 -0.46
N GLY A 55 1.95 4.89 -1.34
CA GLY A 55 1.71 3.47 -1.12
C GLY A 55 2.93 2.78 -0.51
N LEU A 56 2.69 1.69 0.23
CA LEU A 56 3.71 0.75 0.67
C LEU A 56 3.24 -0.68 0.41
N TYR A 57 4.02 -1.44 -0.36
CA TYR A 57 3.84 -2.88 -0.53
C TYR A 57 5.00 -3.63 0.12
N VAL A 58 4.67 -4.61 0.96
CA VAL A 58 5.66 -5.48 1.60
C VAL A 58 5.61 -6.85 0.94
N ASN A 59 6.64 -7.15 0.15
CA ASN A 59 6.83 -8.45 -0.43
C ASN A 59 7.49 -9.37 0.61
N HIS A 60 6.69 -10.24 1.23
CA HIS A 60 7.16 -11.24 2.21
C HIS A 60 7.93 -12.41 1.57
N ASN A 61 7.97 -12.52 0.24
CA ASN A 61 8.67 -13.55 -0.51
C ASN A 61 8.30 -15.00 -0.10
N LEU A 62 7.05 -15.23 0.29
CA LEU A 62 6.55 -16.54 0.74
C LEU A 62 6.41 -17.54 -0.42
N ARG A 63 6.13 -17.05 -1.63
CA ARG A 63 6.00 -17.85 -2.87
C ARG A 63 6.51 -17.04 -4.06
N ASN A 64 7.60 -17.50 -4.69
CA ASN A 64 8.33 -16.70 -5.69
C ASN A 64 7.46 -16.19 -6.85
N SER A 65 6.61 -17.04 -7.45
CA SER A 65 5.79 -16.66 -8.61
C SER A 65 4.64 -15.72 -8.25
N ALA A 66 3.92 -16.02 -7.16
CA ALA A 66 2.81 -15.19 -6.67
C ALA A 66 3.31 -13.81 -6.23
N ALA A 67 4.43 -13.75 -5.51
CA ALA A 67 5.03 -12.51 -5.05
C ALA A 67 5.43 -11.57 -6.21
N ILE A 68 5.92 -12.12 -7.33
CA ILE A 68 6.24 -11.33 -8.53
C ILE A 68 4.97 -10.78 -9.18
N ALA A 69 3.91 -11.59 -9.26
CA ALA A 69 2.64 -11.17 -9.85
C ALA A 69 1.96 -10.08 -9.02
N GLU A 70 1.93 -10.23 -7.69
CA GLU A 70 1.38 -9.24 -6.75
C GLU A 70 2.15 -7.92 -6.84
N GLU A 71 3.49 -7.97 -6.84
CA GLU A 71 4.30 -6.77 -6.95
C GLU A 71 4.04 -6.03 -8.28
N LYS A 72 3.95 -6.75 -9.40
CA LYS A 72 3.59 -6.18 -10.70
C LYS A 72 2.20 -5.55 -10.68
N PHE A 73 1.23 -6.21 -10.06
CA PHE A 73 -0.13 -5.70 -9.92
C PHE A 73 -0.14 -4.36 -9.17
N VAL A 74 0.57 -4.30 -8.05
CA VAL A 74 0.64 -3.08 -7.22
C VAL A 74 1.36 -1.94 -7.95
N ILE A 75 2.46 -2.23 -8.66
CA ILE A 75 3.13 -1.24 -9.52
C ILE A 75 2.18 -0.68 -10.58
N ASN A 76 1.41 -1.55 -11.25
CA ASN A 76 0.47 -1.10 -12.27
C ASN A 76 -0.63 -0.22 -11.68
N LYS A 77 -1.16 -0.56 -10.49
CA LYS A 77 -2.15 0.25 -9.79
C LYS A 77 -1.60 1.62 -9.40
N SER A 78 -0.37 1.68 -8.89
CA SER A 78 0.33 2.93 -8.59
C SER A 78 0.39 3.86 -9.80
N LYS A 79 0.74 3.34 -10.98
CA LYS A 79 0.77 4.12 -12.23
C LYS A 79 -0.60 4.62 -12.67
N ILE A 80 -1.64 3.78 -12.55
CA ILE A 80 -3.01 4.16 -12.93
C ILE A 80 -3.55 5.29 -12.03
N TYR A 81 -3.19 5.26 -10.75
CA TYR A 81 -3.69 6.19 -9.75
C TYR A 81 -2.78 7.39 -9.50
N ASP A 82 -1.61 7.46 -10.16
CA ASP A 82 -0.59 8.49 -9.95
C ASP A 82 -0.19 8.66 -8.47
N ILE A 83 -0.08 7.53 -7.75
CA ILE A 83 0.37 7.48 -6.35
C ILE A 83 1.74 6.80 -6.30
N PRO A 84 2.80 7.48 -5.82
CA PRO A 84 4.11 6.86 -5.64
C PRO A 84 4.03 5.68 -4.67
N ILE A 85 4.67 4.55 -5.01
CA ILE A 85 4.63 3.35 -4.18
C ILE A 85 6.03 2.87 -3.79
N TYR A 86 6.21 2.58 -2.52
CA TYR A 86 7.41 1.95 -1.99
C TYR A 86 7.22 0.44 -1.95
N ILE A 87 8.20 -0.28 -2.49
CA ILE A 87 8.24 -1.74 -2.45
C ILE A 87 9.35 -2.17 -1.51
N PHE A 88 8.97 -2.86 -0.45
CA PHE A 88 9.89 -3.43 0.53
C PHE A 88 9.91 -4.95 0.37
N ARG A 89 11.07 -5.50 -0.01
CA ARG A 89 11.24 -6.95 -0.15
C ARG A 89 11.98 -7.50 1.07
N ILE A 90 11.32 -8.40 1.80
CA ILE A 90 11.94 -9.09 2.93
C ILE A 90 12.85 -10.19 2.38
N ALA A 91 14.13 -10.13 2.71
CA ALA A 91 15.01 -11.26 2.47
C ALA A 91 14.59 -12.40 3.40
N SER A 92 14.16 -13.53 2.86
CA SER A 92 14.00 -14.75 3.65
C SER A 92 15.39 -15.16 4.16
N CYS A 93 15.69 -14.81 5.41
CA CYS A 93 16.76 -15.44 6.16
C CYS A 93 16.39 -16.91 6.29
N LYS A 94 16.90 -17.76 5.39
CA LYS A 94 17.02 -19.18 5.72
C LYS A 94 17.83 -19.23 7.00
N ALA A 95 17.21 -19.64 8.11
CA ALA A 95 17.91 -19.96 9.34
C ALA A 95 18.85 -21.13 9.02
N LYS A 96 20.06 -20.82 8.55
CA LYS A 96 21.14 -21.81 8.48
C LYS A 96 21.51 -22.07 9.94
N GLN A 97 21.16 -23.26 10.42
CA GLN A 97 21.82 -23.85 11.59
C GLN A 97 23.29 -24.08 11.24
N SER A 98 24.10 -23.03 11.24
CA SER A 98 25.56 -23.16 11.27
C SER A 98 26.20 -21.88 11.76
N LYS A 99 26.93 -22.03 12.86
CA LYS A 99 27.81 -21.05 13.48
C LYS A 99 28.70 -20.41 12.41
N HIS A 100 28.53 -19.12 12.13
CA HIS A 100 29.56 -18.10 11.83
C HIS A 100 28.91 -16.84 11.24
N ARG A 101 29.47 -15.69 11.62
CA ARG A 101 28.98 -14.32 11.43
C ARG A 101 28.63 -13.91 9.97
N ASN A 102 27.67 -12.97 9.89
CA ASN A 102 27.47 -11.89 8.90
C ASN A 102 27.02 -12.23 7.48
N ALA A 103 25.74 -11.96 7.20
CA ALA A 103 25.28 -11.12 6.07
C ALA A 103 23.73 -11.07 6.04
N CYS A 104 23.12 -10.23 6.88
CA CYS A 104 21.73 -9.84 6.64
C CYS A 104 21.75 -8.93 5.40
N LYS A 105 21.34 -9.46 4.23
CA LYS A 105 21.28 -8.69 2.99
C LYS A 105 20.39 -7.47 3.24
N LYS A 106 20.93 -6.27 2.98
CA LYS A 106 20.23 -4.99 3.16
C LYS A 106 18.86 -5.03 2.50
N ASN A 107 17.81 -4.69 3.25
CA ASN A 107 16.47 -4.53 2.70
C ASN A 107 16.51 -3.47 1.60
N LYS A 108 15.98 -3.78 0.42
CA LYS A 108 15.94 -2.85 -0.71
C LYS A 108 14.56 -2.22 -0.78
N ILE A 109 14.50 -0.93 -0.53
CA ILE A 109 13.33 -0.10 -0.82
C ILE A 109 13.46 0.35 -2.28
N LEU A 110 12.44 0.08 -3.09
CA LEU A 110 12.31 0.63 -4.43
C LEU A 110 11.12 1.60 -4.42
N SER A 111 11.36 2.86 -4.79
CA SER A 111 10.28 3.80 -5.11
C SER A 111 9.94 3.65 -6.59
N VAL A 112 8.68 3.39 -6.89
CA VAL A 112 8.15 3.27 -8.26
C VAL A 112 7.07 4.31 -8.48
#